data_AF-A0A9P0NTT1-F1
#
_entry.id   AF-A0A9P0NTT1-F1
#
_cell.length_a   1.000
_cell.length_b   1.000
_cell.length_c   1.000
_cell.angle_alpha   90.00
_cell.angle_beta   90.00
_cell.angle_gamma   90.00
#
_symmetry.space_group_name_H-M   'P 1'
#
loop_
_entity.id
_entity.type
_entity.pdbx_description
1 polymer ?
#
loop_
_entity_poly.entity_id
_entity_poly.type
_entity_poly.pdbx_seq_one_letter_code
_entity_poly.pdbx_strand_id
1 'polypeptide(L)'
;MSDTVYYTGSCYSCNPECESCSKMNLTKLVAKYRKPCEKIIGDCRWYSKHFDCCKKFLPLETEYGICYSFNSLHTTPSHIMKMNKSTGPGKLWMKAFEDVRLFFHAPEDVPFINTAPDQRADIMLGDSFNISIKVIEISNADEIKNLDVEKRGCKFPWENEGLLVHKHYSYSTCVVQCHAENHIKLCNCTHHLMPYYSKIMKNFWSPDPKNFLFPQFRLSYFNNIN
;
A
#
# COMPACT_ATOMS: atom_id res chain seq x y z
N MET A 1 -25.27 20.43 0.70
CA MET A 1 -23.85 20.08 0.51
C MET A 1 -23.55 18.93 1.44
N SER A 2 -23.40 17.73 0.89
CA SER A 2 -23.15 16.52 1.66
C SER A 2 -21.65 16.30 1.71
N ASP A 3 -21.04 16.68 2.83
CA ASP A 3 -19.64 16.40 3.10
C ASP A 3 -19.45 14.90 3.32
N THR A 4 -18.87 14.23 2.34
CA THR A 4 -18.29 12.90 2.52
C THR A 4 -17.04 13.06 3.39
N VAL A 5 -17.19 12.86 4.69
CA VAL A 5 -16.08 12.84 5.65
C VAL A 5 -15.23 11.60 5.38
N TYR A 6 -13.95 11.82 5.02
CA TYR A 6 -12.98 10.75 4.88
C TYR A 6 -12.66 10.15 6.24
N TYR A 7 -12.82 8.84 6.35
CA TYR A 7 -12.68 8.05 7.57
C TYR A 7 -11.19 7.98 8.01
N THR A 8 -10.84 8.69 9.08
CA THR A 8 -9.48 8.74 9.67
C THR A 8 -9.31 7.80 10.87
N GLY A 9 -10.02 6.67 10.90
CA GLY A 9 -9.78 5.62 11.90
C GLY A 9 -10.22 5.96 13.33
N SER A 10 -11.08 6.97 13.51
CA SER A 10 -11.81 7.20 14.77
C SER A 10 -13.31 7.21 14.51
N CYS A 11 -14.00 6.13 14.92
CA CYS A 11 -15.44 5.98 14.77
C CYS A 11 -16.17 6.80 15.84
N TYR A 12 -16.31 8.11 15.64
CA TYR A 12 -17.15 8.94 16.52
C TYR A 12 -18.66 8.71 16.33
N SER A 13 -19.02 7.93 15.30
CA SER A 13 -20.40 7.58 14.97
C SER A 13 -20.52 6.09 14.65
N CYS A 14 -20.05 5.24 15.55
CA CYS A 14 -20.51 3.86 15.61
C CYS A 14 -21.89 3.85 16.30
N ASN A 15 -22.84 4.64 15.78
CA ASN A 15 -24.25 4.56 16.16
C ASN A 15 -24.95 3.67 15.12
N PRO A 16 -25.39 2.46 15.49
CA PRO A 16 -25.71 1.40 14.54
C PRO A 16 -27.16 1.45 14.09
N GLU A 17 -27.64 2.58 13.57
CA GLU A 17 -28.97 2.66 12.97
C GLU A 17 -28.93 3.44 11.65
N CYS A 18 -28.24 2.89 10.66
CA CYS A 18 -28.43 3.30 9.27
C CYS A 18 -28.85 2.08 8.44
N GLU A 19 -30.14 1.78 8.44
CA GLU A 19 -30.74 0.68 7.66
C GLU A 19 -30.48 0.84 6.15
N SER A 20 -30.33 2.08 5.69
CA SER A 20 -29.96 2.42 4.31
C SER A 20 -28.50 2.10 3.99
N CYS A 21 -27.58 2.29 4.96
CA CYS A 21 -26.15 2.10 4.76
C CYS A 21 -25.79 0.61 4.54
N SER A 22 -26.50 -0.31 5.20
CA SER A 22 -26.36 -1.75 4.98
C SER A 22 -26.72 -2.19 3.55
N LYS A 23 -27.55 -1.39 2.85
CA LYS A 23 -27.95 -1.63 1.45
C LYS A 23 -26.99 -0.98 0.45
N MET A 24 -26.04 -0.15 0.89
CA MET A 24 -25.12 0.56 0.01
C MET A 24 -23.91 -0.29 -0.38
N ASN A 25 -23.61 -0.32 -1.67
CA ASN A 25 -22.37 -0.90 -2.17
C ASN A 25 -21.25 0.16 -2.11
N LEU A 26 -20.54 0.20 -0.99
CA LEU A 26 -19.44 1.14 -0.75
C LEU A 26 -18.34 1.04 -1.82
N THR A 27 -18.04 -0.16 -2.32
CA THR A 27 -17.05 -0.37 -3.38
C THR A 27 -17.44 0.37 -4.67
N LYS A 28 -18.71 0.30 -5.08
CA LYS A 28 -19.21 1.02 -6.27
C LYS A 28 -19.22 2.53 -6.06
N LEU A 29 -19.57 3.00 -4.86
CA LEU A 29 -19.55 4.42 -4.54
C LEU A 29 -18.13 4.98 -4.59
N VAL A 30 -17.17 4.33 -3.92
CA VAL A 30 -15.77 4.74 -3.94
C VAL A 30 -15.21 4.73 -5.36
N ALA A 31 -15.53 3.73 -6.18
CA ALA A 31 -15.12 3.69 -7.58
C ALA A 31 -15.70 4.84 -8.41
N LYS A 32 -16.92 5.29 -8.09
CA LYS A 32 -17.60 6.39 -8.79
C LYS A 32 -17.05 7.77 -8.42
N TYR A 33 -16.75 7.99 -7.14
CA TYR A 33 -16.34 9.30 -6.63
C TYR A 33 -14.84 9.52 -6.60
N ARG A 34 -14.03 8.45 -6.71
CA ARG A 34 -12.58 8.59 -6.84
C ARG A 34 -12.20 9.38 -8.09
N LYS A 35 -11.35 10.38 -7.91
CA LYS A 35 -10.75 11.13 -9.00
C LYS A 35 -9.75 10.22 -9.74
N PRO A 36 -9.76 10.21 -11.08
CA PRO A 36 -8.72 9.53 -11.84
C PRO A 36 -7.40 10.32 -11.76
N CYS A 37 -6.28 9.68 -12.11
CA CYS A 37 -4.93 10.25 -12.01
C CYS A 37 -4.81 11.65 -12.64
N GLU A 38 -5.42 11.84 -13.82
CA GLU A 38 -5.32 13.08 -14.61
C GLU A 38 -5.98 14.28 -13.92
N LYS A 39 -6.81 14.02 -12.92
CA LYS A 39 -7.45 15.04 -12.08
C LYS A 39 -6.70 15.29 -10.78
N ILE A 40 -5.71 14.49 -10.44
CA ILE A 40 -4.94 14.60 -9.20
C ILE A 40 -3.56 15.20 -9.49
N ILE A 41 -2.86 14.69 -10.50
CA ILE A 41 -1.49 15.09 -10.84
C ILE A 41 -1.31 15.40 -12.33
N GLY A 42 -0.42 16.34 -12.64
CA GLY A 42 -0.07 16.77 -13.99
C GLY A 42 1.31 17.43 -14.07
N ASP A 43 1.69 17.88 -15.27
CA ASP A 43 2.98 18.55 -15.56
C ASP A 43 4.20 17.82 -14.98
N CYS A 44 4.27 16.50 -15.17
CA CYS A 44 5.35 15.70 -14.62
C CYS A 44 6.65 15.85 -15.44
N ARG A 45 7.76 16.02 -14.72
CA ARG A 45 9.10 16.09 -15.30
C ARG A 45 10.06 15.22 -14.52
N TRP A 46 10.86 14.44 -15.24
CA TRP A 46 11.98 13.71 -14.68
C TRP A 46 13.26 14.36 -15.18
N TYR A 47 14.08 14.83 -14.23
CA TYR A 47 15.08 15.87 -14.46
C TYR A 47 14.44 17.12 -15.07
N SER A 48 14.57 17.32 -16.38
CA SER A 48 13.95 18.42 -17.12
C SER A 48 13.08 17.93 -18.29
N LYS A 49 12.87 16.62 -18.41
CA LYS A 49 12.11 16.02 -19.51
C LYS A 49 10.68 15.76 -19.08
N HIS A 50 9.73 16.33 -19.81
CA HIS A 50 8.31 16.09 -19.62
C HIS A 50 7.95 14.64 -19.91
N PHE A 51 7.06 14.08 -19.12
CA PHE A 51 6.44 12.78 -19.37
C PHE A 51 4.98 12.77 -18.94
N ASP A 52 4.25 11.80 -19.46
CA ASP A 52 2.84 11.58 -19.09
C ASP A 52 2.77 10.96 -17.68
N CYS A 53 2.28 11.75 -16.72
CA CYS A 53 2.16 11.37 -15.32
C CYS A 53 1.46 10.01 -15.18
N CYS A 54 0.29 9.84 -15.81
CA CYS A 54 -0.59 8.70 -15.58
C CYS A 54 -0.16 7.44 -16.35
N LYS A 55 0.87 7.55 -17.21
CA LYS A 55 1.61 6.40 -17.74
C LYS A 55 2.72 5.92 -16.81
N LYS A 56 3.13 6.67 -15.79
CA LYS A 56 4.25 6.33 -14.89
C LYS A 56 3.85 6.21 -13.43
N PHE A 57 2.88 6.98 -13.00
CA PHE A 57 2.18 6.85 -11.73
C PHE A 57 1.01 5.90 -11.93
N LEU A 58 1.24 4.63 -11.64
CA LEU A 58 0.29 3.56 -11.92
C LEU A 58 -0.55 3.22 -10.69
N PRO A 59 -1.79 2.76 -10.86
CA PRO A 59 -2.68 2.46 -9.76
C PRO A 59 -2.11 1.35 -8.86
N LEU A 60 -2.13 1.60 -7.55
CA LEU A 60 -1.69 0.71 -6.49
C LEU A 60 -2.81 0.61 -5.44
N GLU A 61 -3.27 -0.61 -5.14
CA GLU A 61 -4.20 -0.83 -4.03
C GLU A 61 -3.48 -0.72 -2.69
N THR A 62 -4.06 0.01 -1.74
CA THR A 62 -3.52 0.24 -0.39
C THR A 62 -4.65 0.20 0.64
N GLU A 63 -4.35 0.35 1.93
CA GLU A 63 -5.40 0.50 2.97
C GLU A 63 -6.20 1.81 2.86
N TYR A 64 -5.65 2.80 2.16
CA TYR A 64 -6.34 4.04 1.79
C TYR A 64 -7.12 3.88 0.48
N GLY A 65 -7.08 2.70 -0.14
CA GLY A 65 -7.64 2.32 -1.43
C GLY A 65 -6.66 2.59 -2.58
N ILE A 66 -7.18 2.87 -3.78
CA ILE A 66 -6.33 3.11 -4.96
C ILE A 66 -5.57 4.43 -4.80
N CYS A 67 -4.24 4.31 -4.74
CA CYS A 67 -3.25 5.38 -4.86
C CYS A 67 -2.53 5.25 -6.21
N TYR A 68 -1.71 6.24 -6.58
CA TYR A 68 -0.90 6.17 -7.79
C TYR A 68 0.58 6.18 -7.41
N SER A 69 1.29 5.10 -7.73
CA SER A 69 2.68 4.89 -7.34
C SER A 69 3.61 5.01 -8.53
N PHE A 70 4.71 5.72 -8.33
CA PHE A 70 5.82 5.81 -9.25
C PHE A 70 6.90 4.78 -8.86
N ASN A 71 7.54 4.14 -9.83
CA ASN A 71 8.62 3.16 -9.61
C ASN A 71 8.28 1.98 -8.67
N SER A 72 7.02 1.57 -8.54
CA SER A 72 6.63 0.43 -7.68
C SER A 72 6.71 -0.92 -8.41
N LEU A 73 7.22 -1.95 -7.72
CA LEU A 73 7.23 -3.34 -8.18
C LEU A 73 5.83 -3.95 -8.26
N HIS A 74 4.85 -3.41 -7.54
CA HIS A 74 3.46 -3.91 -7.55
C HIS A 74 2.67 -3.47 -8.78
N THR A 75 3.21 -2.51 -9.55
CA THR A 75 2.51 -1.90 -10.69
C THR A 75 2.97 -2.48 -12.03
N THR A 76 2.04 -2.58 -12.99
CA THR A 76 2.31 -3.08 -14.34
C THR A 76 1.74 -2.14 -15.40
N PRO A 77 2.49 -1.77 -16.45
CA PRO A 77 3.88 -2.17 -16.74
C PRO A 77 4.91 -1.53 -15.78
N SER A 78 5.97 -2.27 -15.45
CA SER A 78 7.04 -1.71 -14.60
C SER A 78 7.83 -0.66 -15.40
N HIS A 79 7.74 0.59 -14.96
CA HIS A 79 8.48 1.69 -15.53
C HIS A 79 9.48 2.22 -14.52
N ILE A 80 10.69 1.68 -14.56
CA ILE A 80 11.74 2.05 -13.60
C ILE A 80 12.53 3.23 -14.17
N MET A 81 12.32 4.41 -13.60
CA MET A 81 13.22 5.54 -13.79
C MET A 81 14.38 5.42 -12.81
N LYS A 82 15.61 5.35 -13.33
CA LYS A 82 16.82 5.13 -12.54
C LYS A 82 17.58 6.44 -12.34
N MET A 83 18.24 6.55 -11.19
CA MET A 83 19.26 7.55 -10.88
C MET A 83 20.59 6.81 -10.67
N ASN A 84 21.70 7.39 -11.08
CA ASN A 84 23.03 6.82 -10.84
C ASN A 84 24.06 7.92 -10.55
N LYS A 85 25.28 7.53 -10.18
CA LYS A 85 26.37 8.48 -9.88
C LYS A 85 26.69 9.40 -11.06
N SER A 86 26.52 8.94 -12.29
CA SER A 86 26.80 9.71 -13.51
C SER A 86 25.70 10.72 -13.87
N THR A 87 24.43 10.40 -13.64
CA THR A 87 23.28 11.28 -13.90
C THR A 87 23.01 12.24 -12.75
N GLY A 88 23.62 12.00 -11.59
CA GLY A 88 23.39 12.77 -10.38
C GLY A 88 22.01 12.52 -9.75
N PRO A 89 21.63 13.32 -8.74
CA PRO A 89 20.37 13.14 -8.03
C PRO A 89 19.19 13.31 -8.99
N GLY A 90 18.34 12.28 -9.06
CA GLY A 90 17.06 12.32 -9.75
C GLY A 90 16.19 13.46 -9.23
N LYS A 91 15.63 14.24 -10.15
CA LYS A 91 14.69 15.32 -9.83
C LYS A 91 13.34 14.98 -10.41
N LEU A 92 12.35 14.77 -9.55
CA LEU A 92 10.96 14.58 -9.95
C LEU A 92 10.20 15.87 -9.68
N TRP A 93 9.60 16.44 -10.72
CA TRP A 93 8.65 17.53 -10.60
C TRP A 93 7.28 17.02 -10.99
N MET A 94 6.25 17.40 -10.24
CA MET A 94 4.85 17.16 -10.59
C MET A 94 4.01 18.28 -9.98
N LYS A 95 2.92 18.62 -10.66
CA LYS A 95 1.92 19.57 -10.18
C LYS A 95 0.72 18.79 -9.66
N ALA A 96 0.36 19.00 -8.39
CA ALA A 96 -0.90 18.52 -7.85
C ALA A 96 -2.03 19.51 -8.21
N PHE A 97 -3.21 18.99 -8.55
CA PHE A 97 -4.41 19.77 -8.82
C PHE A 97 -5.42 19.72 -7.66
N GLU A 98 -5.10 18.98 -6.61
CA GLU A 98 -5.94 18.71 -5.45
C GLU A 98 -5.04 18.59 -4.21
N ASP A 99 -5.64 18.54 -3.02
CA ASP A 99 -4.93 18.16 -1.81
C ASP A 99 -4.45 16.72 -1.92
N VAL A 100 -3.16 16.48 -1.73
CA VAL A 100 -2.54 15.16 -1.89
C VAL A 100 -1.69 14.80 -0.69
N ARG A 101 -1.82 13.55 -0.25
CA ARG A 101 -0.89 12.92 0.68
C ARG A 101 0.15 12.14 -0.11
N LEU A 102 1.40 12.56 -0.04
CA LEU A 102 2.54 11.83 -0.57
C LEU A 102 3.04 10.82 0.44
N PHE A 103 3.49 9.68 -0.06
CA PHE A 103 4.17 8.64 0.71
C PHE A 103 5.50 8.32 0.05
N PHE A 104 6.54 8.16 0.87
CA PHE A 104 7.88 7.77 0.44
C PHE A 104 8.16 6.36 0.93
N HIS A 105 8.41 5.45 0.01
CA HIS A 105 8.60 4.03 0.33
C HIS A 105 9.52 3.35 -0.68
N ALA A 106 10.03 2.17 -0.34
CA ALA A 106 10.84 1.34 -1.23
C ALA A 106 9.98 0.77 -2.39
N PRO A 107 10.60 0.31 -3.50
CA PRO A 107 9.87 -0.21 -4.66
C PRO A 107 8.92 -1.39 -4.35
N GLU A 108 9.28 -2.26 -3.41
CA GLU A 108 8.52 -3.41 -2.91
C GLU A 108 7.51 -3.05 -1.81
N ASP A 109 7.59 -1.85 -1.24
CA ASP A 109 6.68 -1.40 -0.18
C ASP A 109 5.39 -0.80 -0.74
N VAL A 110 4.40 -0.71 0.15
CA VAL A 110 3.13 -0.04 -0.09
C VAL A 110 2.79 0.92 1.07
N PRO A 111 2.11 2.03 0.81
CA PRO A 111 1.55 2.86 1.87
C PRO A 111 0.54 2.09 2.72
N PHE A 112 0.65 2.21 4.04
CA PHE A 112 -0.20 1.53 5.01
C PHE A 112 -0.53 2.45 6.19
N ILE A 113 -1.50 2.07 7.03
CA ILE A 113 -2.06 2.99 8.03
C ILE A 113 -1.06 3.46 9.09
N ASN A 114 -0.03 2.66 9.39
CA ASN A 114 1.02 2.99 10.37
C ASN A 114 2.28 3.59 9.73
N THR A 115 2.21 4.09 8.48
CA THR A 115 3.37 4.75 7.85
C THR A 115 3.87 5.91 8.71
N ALA A 116 5.19 5.95 8.97
CA ALA A 116 5.78 6.93 9.87
C ALA A 116 5.61 8.38 9.35
N PRO A 117 5.55 9.40 10.21
CA PRO A 117 5.32 10.77 9.79
C PRO A 117 6.39 11.33 8.85
N ASP A 118 7.63 10.88 8.96
CA ASP A 118 8.76 11.25 8.09
C ASP A 118 8.71 10.58 6.71
N GLN A 119 7.89 9.54 6.55
CA GLN A 119 7.65 8.84 5.29
C GLN A 119 6.38 9.34 4.57
N ARG A 120 5.78 10.43 5.04
CA ARG A 120 4.59 11.02 4.39
C ARG A 120 4.61 12.55 4.45
N ALA A 121 3.92 13.18 3.52
CA ALA A 121 3.73 14.62 3.50
C ALA A 121 2.33 14.96 2.98
N ASP A 122 1.65 15.89 3.62
CA ASP A 122 0.37 16.43 3.15
C ASP A 122 0.64 17.75 2.41
N ILE A 123 0.23 17.83 1.14
CA ILE A 123 0.37 18.99 0.28
C ILE A 123 -1.02 19.53 -0.02
N MET A 124 -1.27 20.78 0.37
CA MET A 124 -2.53 21.46 0.09
C MET A 124 -2.48 22.10 -1.29
N LEU A 125 -3.65 22.29 -1.90
CA LEU A 125 -3.78 22.94 -3.19
C LEU A 125 -3.21 24.37 -3.15
N GLY A 126 -2.28 24.65 -4.07
CA GLY A 126 -1.63 25.96 -4.19
C GLY A 126 -0.26 26.02 -3.52
N ASP A 127 0.08 25.04 -2.68
CA ASP A 127 1.39 24.95 -2.07
C ASP A 127 2.46 24.48 -3.08
N SER A 128 3.70 24.85 -2.79
CA SER A 128 4.89 24.35 -3.51
C SER A 128 5.90 23.84 -2.48
N PHE A 129 6.25 22.56 -2.58
CA PHE A 129 7.17 21.90 -1.67
C PHE A 129 8.36 21.31 -2.42
N ASN A 130 9.54 21.41 -1.81
CA ASN A 130 10.75 20.72 -2.26
C ASN A 130 11.16 19.70 -1.20
N ILE A 131 11.12 18.43 -1.57
CA ILE A 131 11.44 17.32 -0.67
C ILE A 131 12.74 16.66 -1.15
N SER A 132 13.72 16.56 -0.26
CA SER A 132 15.01 15.94 -0.54
C SER A 132 15.08 14.58 0.15
N ILE A 133 15.16 13.51 -0.64
CA ILE A 133 15.17 12.13 -0.14
C ILE A 133 16.59 11.57 -0.29
N LYS A 134 17.12 11.01 0.80
CA LYS A 134 18.38 10.28 0.81
C LYS A 134 18.10 8.78 0.87
N VAL A 135 18.41 8.06 -0.20
CA VAL A 135 18.28 6.60 -0.26
C VAL A 135 19.57 5.96 0.24
N ILE A 136 19.46 4.99 1.15
CA ILE A 136 20.57 4.17 1.63
C ILE A 136 20.27 2.74 1.21
N GLU A 137 21.00 2.24 0.23
CA GLU A 137 20.90 0.85 -0.20
C GLU A 137 21.88 -0.01 0.59
N ILE A 138 21.36 -1.07 1.21
CA ILE A 138 22.15 -2.07 1.91
C ILE A 138 22.01 -3.36 1.13
N SER A 139 23.10 -3.80 0.50
CA SER A 139 23.17 -5.05 -0.25
C SER A 139 23.93 -6.09 0.55
N ASN A 140 23.42 -7.32 0.57
CA ASN A 140 24.14 -8.46 1.10
C ASN A 140 24.89 -9.20 -0.01
N ALA A 141 25.83 -10.07 0.38
CA ALA A 141 26.50 -10.98 -0.54
C ALA A 141 25.46 -11.89 -1.24
N ASP A 142 25.67 -12.18 -2.53
CA ASP A 142 24.68 -12.88 -3.35
C ASP A 142 24.42 -14.32 -2.88
N GLU A 143 25.39 -14.92 -2.19
CA GLU A 143 25.31 -16.29 -1.65
C GLU A 143 24.18 -16.43 -0.62
N ILE A 144 23.77 -15.35 0.05
CA ILE A 144 22.68 -15.38 1.03
C ILE A 144 21.34 -15.77 0.37
N LYS A 145 21.18 -15.52 -0.94
CA LYS A 145 19.97 -15.91 -1.68
C LYS A 145 19.79 -17.43 -1.76
N ASN A 146 20.86 -18.20 -1.56
CA ASN A 146 20.82 -19.67 -1.60
C ASN A 146 20.51 -20.29 -0.22
N LEU A 147 20.46 -19.48 0.84
CA LEU A 147 20.12 -19.96 2.18
C LEU A 147 18.61 -19.95 2.38
N ASP A 148 18.09 -21.03 2.98
CA ASP A 148 16.69 -21.16 3.32
C ASP A 148 16.20 -19.99 4.20
N VAL A 149 14.96 -19.55 3.96
CA VAL A 149 14.25 -18.50 4.71
C VAL A 149 14.40 -18.69 6.23
N GLU A 150 14.25 -19.93 6.70
CA GLU A 150 14.29 -20.27 8.13
C GLU A 150 15.66 -20.03 8.77
N LYS A 151 16.76 -20.25 8.02
CA LYS A 151 18.13 -20.05 8.52
C LYS A 151 18.51 -18.58 8.58
N ARG A 152 18.03 -17.77 7.62
CA ARG A 152 18.36 -16.34 7.52
C ARG A 152 17.42 -15.43 8.31
N GLY A 153 16.20 -15.88 8.63
CA GLY A 153 15.25 -15.14 9.46
C GLY A 153 14.66 -13.89 8.82
N CYS A 154 14.76 -13.73 7.50
CA CYS A 154 14.15 -12.64 6.73
C CYS A 154 13.51 -13.17 5.44
N LYS A 155 12.86 -12.34 4.62
CA LYS A 155 12.26 -12.70 3.33
C LYS A 155 12.61 -11.66 2.25
N PHE A 156 12.93 -12.12 1.05
CA PHE A 156 13.16 -11.31 -0.15
C PHE A 156 11.82 -10.97 -0.82
N PRO A 157 11.77 -9.93 -1.68
CA PRO A 157 10.51 -9.51 -2.30
C PRO A 157 9.80 -10.57 -3.17
N TRP A 158 10.51 -11.56 -3.67
CA TRP A 158 9.93 -12.66 -4.46
C TRP A 158 9.54 -13.88 -3.62
N GLU A 159 9.89 -13.95 -2.33
CA GLU A 159 9.49 -15.04 -1.42
C GLU A 159 8.16 -14.71 -0.73
N ASN A 160 7.15 -14.59 -1.56
CA ASN A 160 5.81 -14.09 -1.24
C ASN A 160 4.80 -15.21 -0.97
N GLU A 161 5.26 -16.44 -0.70
CA GLU A 161 4.37 -17.55 -0.39
C GLU A 161 3.50 -17.22 0.84
N GLY A 162 2.18 -17.36 0.67
CA GLY A 162 1.17 -17.01 1.66
C GLY A 162 0.70 -15.54 1.64
N LEU A 163 1.33 -14.65 0.87
CA LEU A 163 0.89 -13.26 0.73
C LEU A 163 -0.22 -13.16 -0.32
N LEU A 164 -1.39 -12.64 0.07
CA LEU A 164 -2.57 -12.56 -0.80
C LEU A 164 -2.87 -11.15 -1.28
N VAL A 165 -2.60 -10.15 -0.44
CA VAL A 165 -2.92 -8.74 -0.74
C VAL A 165 -2.10 -8.17 -1.90
N HIS A 166 -0.84 -8.56 -2.05
CA HIS A 166 0.12 -7.94 -2.96
C HIS A 166 1.08 -8.95 -3.61
N LYS A 167 1.74 -8.56 -4.71
CA LYS A 167 2.58 -9.44 -5.52
C LYS A 167 3.98 -9.66 -4.94
N HIS A 168 4.50 -8.70 -4.19
CA HIS A 168 5.84 -8.78 -3.62
C HIS A 168 5.81 -8.71 -2.10
N TYR A 169 6.70 -9.48 -1.48
CA TYR A 169 6.86 -9.44 -0.04
C TYR A 169 7.62 -8.18 0.39
N SER A 170 7.13 -7.55 1.44
CA SER A 170 7.83 -6.50 2.18
C SER A 170 7.23 -6.42 3.59
N TYR A 171 7.85 -5.62 4.46
CA TYR A 171 7.30 -5.40 5.79
C TYR A 171 5.88 -4.79 5.71
N SER A 172 5.71 -3.76 4.86
CA SER A 172 4.43 -3.09 4.70
C SER A 172 3.34 -4.01 4.13
N THR A 173 3.66 -4.82 3.11
CA THR A 173 2.67 -5.74 2.53
C THR A 173 2.24 -6.83 3.52
N CYS A 174 3.16 -7.28 4.38
CA CYS A 174 2.88 -8.21 5.47
C CYS A 174 1.93 -7.60 6.52
N VAL A 175 2.15 -6.34 6.92
CA VAL A 175 1.27 -5.63 7.85
C VAL A 175 -0.14 -5.46 7.27
N VAL A 176 -0.25 -5.09 5.99
CA VAL A 176 -1.54 -4.96 5.29
C VAL A 176 -2.30 -6.30 5.26
N GLN A 177 -1.63 -7.41 4.96
CA GLN A 177 -2.21 -8.75 5.05
C GLN A 177 -2.69 -9.05 6.47
N CYS A 178 -1.87 -8.75 7.49
CA CYS A 178 -2.21 -8.96 8.89
C CYS A 178 -3.47 -8.18 9.30
N HIS A 179 -3.62 -6.92 8.86
CA HIS A 179 -4.83 -6.15 9.09
C HIS A 179 -6.04 -6.78 8.40
N ALA A 180 -5.91 -7.19 7.13
CA ALA A 180 -6.99 -7.85 6.40
C ALA A 180 -7.45 -9.16 7.07
N GLU A 181 -6.51 -9.99 7.51
CA GLU A 181 -6.78 -11.24 8.22
C GLU A 181 -7.49 -11.00 9.56
N ASN A 182 -7.05 -10.01 10.34
CA ASN A 182 -7.70 -9.68 11.60
C ASN A 182 -9.09 -9.08 11.41
N HIS A 183 -9.32 -8.28 10.37
CA HIS A 183 -10.66 -7.81 10.04
C HIS A 183 -11.62 -8.99 9.78
N ILE A 184 -11.22 -9.97 8.98
CA ILE A 184 -12.01 -11.19 8.73
C ILE A 184 -12.20 -11.99 10.03
N LYS A 185 -11.12 -12.23 10.78
CA LYS A 185 -11.14 -13.07 11.99
C LYS A 185 -12.04 -12.50 13.08
N LEU A 186 -12.06 -11.18 13.26
CA LEU A 186 -12.78 -10.51 14.33
C LEU A 186 -14.20 -10.09 13.92
N CYS A 187 -14.38 -9.64 12.67
CA CYS A 187 -15.61 -8.98 12.21
C CYS A 187 -16.27 -9.67 11.01
N ASN A 188 -15.70 -10.75 10.48
CA ASN A 188 -16.17 -11.48 9.29
C ASN A 188 -16.33 -10.60 8.03
N CYS A 189 -15.68 -9.44 7.99
CA CYS A 189 -15.68 -8.52 6.86
C CYS A 189 -14.37 -7.73 6.83
N THR A 190 -14.03 -7.15 5.68
CA THR A 190 -12.86 -6.25 5.54
C THR A 190 -13.31 -4.83 5.23
N HIS A 191 -12.44 -3.86 5.53
CA HIS A 191 -12.66 -2.48 5.14
C HIS A 191 -12.78 -2.36 3.61
N HIS A 192 -13.70 -1.51 3.13
CA HIS A 192 -14.01 -1.37 1.70
C HIS A 192 -12.86 -0.81 0.84
N LEU A 193 -11.84 -0.22 1.48
CA LEU A 193 -10.61 0.25 0.83
C LEU A 193 -9.49 -0.80 0.85
N MET A 194 -9.59 -1.84 1.67
CA MET A 194 -8.54 -2.85 1.83
C MET A 194 -8.20 -3.50 0.48
N PRO A 195 -6.91 -3.73 0.15
CA PRO A 195 -6.51 -4.44 -1.06
C PRO A 195 -7.21 -5.79 -1.15
N TYR A 196 -7.57 -6.17 -2.37
CA TYR A 196 -8.69 -7.02 -2.69
C TYR A 196 -8.63 -8.46 -2.09
N TYR A 197 -9.00 -8.61 -0.82
CA TYR A 197 -9.13 -9.91 -0.14
C TYR A 197 -10.34 -10.74 -0.64
N SER A 198 -11.37 -10.05 -1.16
CA SER A 198 -12.68 -10.65 -1.51
C SER A 198 -12.73 -11.53 -2.78
N LYS A 199 -11.71 -11.54 -3.66
CA LYS A 199 -11.67 -12.44 -4.86
C LYS A 199 -11.07 -13.79 -4.49
N ILE A 200 -10.17 -13.78 -3.51
CA ILE A 200 -9.35 -14.94 -3.17
C ILE A 200 -10.13 -15.87 -2.24
N MET A 201 -10.89 -15.32 -1.29
CA MET A 201 -11.73 -16.10 -0.36
C MET A 201 -12.92 -16.81 -1.03
N LYS A 202 -13.35 -16.44 -2.24
CA LYS A 202 -14.40 -17.21 -2.98
C LYS A 202 -13.95 -18.64 -3.34
N ASN A 203 -12.65 -18.91 -3.37
CA ASN A 203 -12.10 -20.22 -3.71
C ASN A 203 -11.58 -21.00 -2.51
N PHE A 204 -11.54 -20.40 -1.30
CA PHE A 204 -10.90 -21.00 -0.12
C PHE A 204 -11.86 -21.17 1.07
N TRP A 205 -13.03 -20.54 1.06
CA TRP A 205 -14.04 -20.70 2.10
C TRP A 205 -14.97 -21.88 1.79
N SER A 206 -14.59 -23.08 2.24
CA SER A 206 -15.59 -24.09 2.59
C SER A 206 -16.13 -23.74 3.98
N PRO A 207 -17.44 -23.75 4.24
CA PRO A 207 -18.05 -23.35 5.51
C PRO A 207 -17.84 -24.38 6.64
N ASP A 208 -16.73 -25.11 6.64
CA ASP A 208 -16.41 -26.09 7.67
C ASP A 208 -15.55 -25.47 8.78
N PRO A 209 -16.11 -25.24 9.99
CA PRO A 209 -15.38 -24.63 11.12
C PRO A 209 -14.27 -25.53 11.70
N LYS A 210 -13.98 -26.68 11.09
CA LYS A 210 -13.00 -27.67 11.57
C LYS A 210 -11.69 -27.70 10.75
N ASN A 211 -11.62 -27.00 9.61
CA ASN A 211 -10.43 -26.93 8.77
C ASN A 211 -9.89 -25.50 8.65
N PHE A 212 -9.81 -24.79 9.78
CA PHE A 212 -8.98 -23.59 9.89
C PHE A 212 -7.50 -24.00 9.91
N LEU A 213 -6.94 -24.34 8.75
CA LEU A 213 -5.49 -24.33 8.55
C LEU A 213 -5.06 -22.87 8.35
N PHE A 214 -5.01 -22.12 9.45
CA PHE A 214 -3.99 -21.07 9.52
C PHE A 214 -2.64 -21.80 9.41
N PRO A 215 -1.70 -21.37 8.55
CA PRO A 215 -0.30 -21.63 8.87
C PRO A 215 -0.12 -21.04 10.27
N GLN A 216 0.10 -21.90 11.27
CA GLN A 216 0.48 -21.44 12.59
C GLN A 216 1.85 -20.77 12.45
N PHE A 217 1.87 -19.49 12.13
CA PHE A 217 3.03 -18.66 12.38
C PHE A 217 3.12 -18.52 13.90
N ARG A 218 3.87 -19.43 14.52
CA ARG A 218 4.36 -19.24 15.89
C ARG A 218 5.25 -18.00 15.85
N LEU A 219 4.71 -16.86 16.27
CA LEU A 219 5.52 -15.78 16.84
C LEU A 219 6.11 -16.34 18.13
N SER A 220 7.32 -16.89 18.05
CA SER A 220 8.16 -17.18 19.21
C SER A 220 8.55 -15.85 19.85
N TYR A 221 7.69 -15.34 20.72
CA TYR A 221 8.06 -14.36 21.73
C TYR A 221 9.10 -15.03 22.65
N PHE A 222 10.37 -14.73 22.44
CA PHE A 222 11.41 -14.98 23.43
C PHE A 222 11.24 -13.94 24.55
N ASN A 223 10.39 -14.26 25.52
CA ASN A 223 10.60 -13.77 26.89
C ASN A 223 11.77 -14.57 27.47
N ASN A 224 12.97 -13.99 27.47
CA ASN A 224 13.97 -14.37 28.45
C ASN A 224 14.23 -13.18 29.36
N ILE A 225 13.64 -13.34 30.54
CA ILE A 225 13.98 -12.73 31.81
C ILE A 225 15.48 -12.91 32.05
N ASN A 226 16.15 -11.83 32.46
CA ASN A 226 17.18 -11.84 33.48
C ASN A 226 16.88 -10.70 34.44
#